data_AF-A0A1L3GGE3-F1
#
_entry.id   AF-A0A1L3GGE3-F1
#
_cell.length_a   1.000
_cell.length_b   1.000
_cell.length_c   1.000
_cell.angle_alpha   90.00
_cell.angle_beta   90.00
_cell.angle_gamma   90.00
#
_symmetry.space_group_name_H-M   'P 1'
#
loop_
_entity.id
_entity.type
_entity.pdbx_description
1 polymer ?
#
loop_
_entity_poly.entity_id
_entity_poly.type
_entity_poly.pdbx_seq_one_letter_code
_entity_poly.pdbx_strand_id
1 'polypeptide(L)'
;MIRVLFLDTHGFCRAQMAAWLANHFLRDRVHASAAAADAAPVDPRLIAVLSEIGIAVTDCMTKAEEDFAEETFDYVITLLGDAGEKCLLHGATSYCGRCNAVCPHLQQTSHGGRRVYLTGVLDPSRSLGSDDEIREAYRKARDEIKDVLVRFFREVSLDKP
;
A
#
# COMPACT_ATOMS: atom_id res chain seq x y z
N MET A 1 -6.79 -9.23 16.26
CA MET A 1 -6.46 -8.05 15.45
C MET A 1 -5.93 -8.58 14.13
N ILE A 2 -6.45 -8.10 13.00
CA ILE A 2 -6.07 -8.56 11.66
C ILE A 2 -4.71 -7.95 11.32
N ARG A 3 -3.72 -8.78 10.99
CA ARG A 3 -2.39 -8.33 10.56
C ARG A 3 -2.35 -8.18 9.04
N VAL A 4 -1.92 -7.03 8.57
CA VAL A 4 -1.94 -6.69 7.15
C VAL A 4 -0.57 -6.20 6.72
N LEU A 5 -0.05 -6.74 5.62
CA LEU A 5 1.15 -6.25 4.96
C LEU A 5 0.78 -5.55 3.66
N PHE A 6 1.15 -4.28 3.51
CA PHE A 6 0.99 -3.50 2.29
C PHE A 6 2.26 -3.52 1.45
N LEU A 7 2.09 -3.78 0.15
CA LEU A 7 3.15 -3.76 -0.86
C LEU A 7 2.78 -2.78 -1.98
N ASP A 8 3.77 -2.20 -2.65
CA ASP A 8 3.59 -1.31 -3.80
C ASP A 8 4.59 -1.71 -4.89
N THR A 9 4.12 -1.78 -6.13
CA THR A 9 4.91 -2.27 -7.28
C THR A 9 5.89 -1.26 -7.85
N HIS A 10 5.72 0.03 -7.55
CA HIS A 10 6.42 1.11 -8.28
C HIS A 10 6.93 2.25 -7.42
N GLY A 11 6.64 2.20 -6.13
CA GLY A 11 7.13 3.12 -5.14
C GLY A 11 6.86 2.55 -3.76
N PHE A 12 7.06 3.37 -2.74
CA PHE A 12 6.67 3.05 -1.37
C PHE A 12 5.49 3.90 -0.89
N CYS A 13 5.15 4.94 -1.65
CA CYS A 13 4.23 5.98 -1.21
C CYS A 13 2.85 5.41 -0.89
N ARG A 14 2.28 4.58 -1.76
CA ARG A 14 0.90 4.09 -1.58
C ARG A 14 0.82 3.06 -0.46
N ALA A 15 1.77 2.12 -0.39
CA ALA A 15 1.85 1.13 0.68
C ALA A 15 2.00 1.78 2.05
N GLN A 16 2.90 2.75 2.19
CA GLN A 16 3.09 3.45 3.46
C GLN A 16 1.89 4.32 3.84
N MET A 17 1.30 5.02 2.86
CA MET A 17 0.06 5.77 3.05
C MET A 17 -1.06 4.84 3.54
N ALA A 18 -1.23 3.67 2.92
CA ALA A 18 -2.22 2.67 3.32
C ALA A 18 -2.00 2.15 4.74
N ALA A 19 -0.75 1.83 5.11
CA ALA A 19 -0.42 1.35 6.45
C ALA A 19 -0.74 2.39 7.53
N TRP A 20 -0.36 3.66 7.32
CA TRP A 20 -0.66 4.72 8.28
C TRP A 20 -2.15 5.04 8.36
N LEU A 21 -2.86 5.05 7.24
CA LEU A 21 -4.33 5.21 7.22
C LEU A 21 -5.03 4.07 7.97
N ALA A 22 -4.63 2.81 7.74
CA ALA A 22 -5.20 1.66 8.42
C ALA A 22 -4.91 1.70 9.93
N ASN A 23 -3.68 1.99 10.34
CA ASN A 23 -3.30 2.10 11.75
C ASN A 23 -3.94 3.31 12.46
N HIS A 24 -4.47 4.28 11.73
CA HIS A 24 -5.22 5.39 12.32
C HIS A 24 -6.72 5.12 12.38
N PHE A 25 -7.35 4.83 11.24
CA PHE A 25 -8.81 4.70 11.12
C PHE A 25 -9.35 3.32 11.50
N LEU A 26 -8.50 2.28 11.51
CA LEU A 26 -8.89 0.89 11.74
C LEU A 26 -8.10 0.26 12.90
N ARG A 27 -7.47 1.07 13.76
CA ARG A 27 -6.61 0.64 14.89
C ARG A 27 -7.23 -0.35 15.86
N ASP A 28 -8.55 -0.35 15.97
CA ASP A 28 -9.34 -1.27 16.80
C ASP A 28 -9.39 -2.69 16.22
N ARG A 29 -9.13 -2.83 14.91
CA ARG A 29 -9.36 -4.05 14.14
C ARG A 29 -8.13 -4.54 13.38
N VAL A 30 -7.32 -3.62 12.87
CA VAL A 30 -6.21 -3.88 11.95
C VAL A 30 -4.90 -3.39 12.55
N HIS A 31 -3.86 -4.20 12.40
CA HIS A 31 -2.47 -3.81 12.57
C HIS A 31 -1.78 -3.91 11.22
N ALA A 32 -1.37 -2.78 10.66
CA ALA A 32 -0.83 -2.68 9.32
C ALA A 32 0.68 -2.40 9.30
N SER A 33 1.38 -3.11 8.43
CA SER A 33 2.78 -2.88 8.07
C SER A 33 2.88 -2.56 6.59
N ALA A 34 3.93 -1.86 6.18
CA ALA A 34 4.28 -1.66 4.78
C ALA A 34 5.74 -2.09 4.56
N ALA A 35 6.01 -2.71 3.42
CA ALA A 35 7.36 -3.09 3.01
C ALA A 35 7.73 -2.45 1.66
N ALA A 36 9.00 -2.05 1.56
CA ALA A 36 9.66 -1.63 0.34
C ALA A 36 10.66 -2.70 -0.10
N ALA A 37 11.10 -2.63 -1.36
CA ALA A 37 12.24 -3.42 -1.82
C ALA A 37 13.54 -3.05 -1.07
N ASP A 38 13.73 -1.77 -0.76
CA ASP A 38 14.88 -1.25 -0.03
C ASP A 38 14.46 -0.23 1.02
N ALA A 39 15.23 -0.14 2.11
CA ALA A 39 15.07 0.90 3.12
C ALA A 39 15.43 2.29 2.55
N ALA A 40 14.51 3.26 2.66
CA ALA A 40 14.65 4.60 2.12
C ALA A 40 13.95 5.65 3.00
N PRO A 41 14.27 6.95 2.86
CA PRO A 41 13.48 8.00 3.49
C PRO A 41 12.06 8.05 2.91
N VAL A 42 11.07 8.24 3.78
CA VAL A 42 9.68 8.46 3.36
C VAL A 42 9.55 9.84 2.70
N ASP A 43 8.77 9.91 1.63
CA ASP A 43 8.48 11.14 0.92
C ASP A 43 7.89 12.23 1.84
N PRO A 44 8.53 13.41 1.98
CA PRO A 44 8.02 14.48 2.82
C PRO A 44 6.63 14.98 2.43
N ARG A 45 6.24 14.85 1.16
CA ARG A 45 4.91 15.21 0.67
C ARG A 45 3.83 14.29 1.22
N LEU A 46 4.14 13.00 1.37
CA LEU A 46 3.25 12.05 2.03
C LEU A 46 3.04 12.42 3.50
N ILE A 47 4.12 12.77 4.19
CA ILE A 47 4.06 13.19 5.59
C ILE A 47 3.16 14.41 5.73
N ALA A 48 3.37 15.42 4.87
CA ALA A 48 2.57 16.65 4.89
C ALA A 48 1.06 16.39 4.74
N VAL A 49 0.63 15.58 3.77
CA VAL A 49 -0.82 15.33 3.56
C VAL A 49 -1.46 14.46 4.64
N LEU A 50 -0.68 13.66 5.36
CA LEU A 50 -1.18 12.88 6.49
C LEU A 50 -1.29 13.73 7.75
N SER A 51 -0.34 14.64 7.97
CA SER A 51 -0.42 15.64 9.05
C SER A 51 -1.65 16.53 8.92
N GLU A 52 -2.10 16.85 7.70
CA GLU A 52 -3.33 17.61 7.45
C GLU A 52 -4.58 16.99 8.10
N ILE A 53 -4.63 15.65 8.20
CA ILE A 53 -5.75 14.91 8.80
C ILE A 53 -5.45 14.41 10.22
N GLY A 54 -4.38 14.93 10.84
CA GLY A 54 -4.01 14.61 12.23
C GLY A 54 -3.36 13.23 12.41
N ILE A 55 -2.85 12.62 11.34
CA ILE A 55 -2.10 11.37 11.45
C ILE A 55 -0.65 11.70 11.79
N ALA A 56 -0.25 11.34 13.00
CA ALA A 56 1.14 11.44 13.42
C ALA A 56 1.98 10.40 12.68
N VAL A 57 2.94 10.88 11.90
CA VAL A 57 3.94 10.03 11.25
C VAL A 57 5.07 9.79 12.24
N THR A 58 5.21 8.55 12.66
CA THR A 58 6.39 8.03 13.36
C THR A 58 7.20 7.19 12.39
N ASP A 59 8.53 7.22 12.51
CA ASP A 59 9.48 6.50 11.65
C ASP A 59 9.45 6.93 10.18
N CYS A 60 10.26 7.93 9.84
CA CYS A 60 10.40 8.47 8.48
C CYS A 60 11.26 7.59 7.55
N MET A 61 11.43 6.31 7.89
CA MET A 61 12.22 5.34 7.12
C MET A 61 11.36 4.14 6.74
N THR A 62 11.43 3.73 5.47
CA THR A 62 10.77 2.53 4.98
C THR A 62 11.43 1.29 5.57
N LYS A 63 10.63 0.24 5.78
CA LYS A 63 11.14 -1.10 6.16
C LYS A 63 11.31 -1.95 4.91
N ALA A 64 12.37 -2.73 4.88
CA ALA A 64 12.65 -3.64 3.78
C ALA A 64 11.74 -4.88 3.88
N GLU A 65 11.45 -5.55 2.77
CA GLU A 65 10.61 -6.76 2.79
C GLU A 65 11.26 -7.88 3.62
N GLU A 66 12.59 -7.94 3.62
CA GLU A 66 13.38 -8.89 4.40
C GLU A 66 13.18 -8.73 5.90
N ASP A 67 12.86 -7.52 6.37
CA ASP A 67 12.55 -7.25 7.79
C ASP A 67 11.31 -8.02 8.27
N PHE A 68 10.46 -8.45 7.33
CA PHE A 68 9.22 -9.18 7.60
C PHE A 68 9.31 -10.68 7.27
N ALA A 69 10.48 -11.21 6.91
CA ALA A 69 10.63 -12.58 6.41
C ALA A 69 10.12 -13.68 7.37
N GLU A 70 10.15 -13.42 8.68
CA GLU A 70 9.66 -14.34 9.72
C GLU A 70 8.24 -13.99 10.23
N GLU A 71 7.63 -12.92 9.70
CA GLU A 71 6.31 -12.47 10.10
C GLU A 71 5.20 -13.12 9.27
N THR A 72 4.08 -13.42 9.93
CA THR A 72 2.87 -13.93 9.27
C THR A 72 1.75 -12.91 9.31
N PHE A 73 1.07 -12.76 8.18
CA PHE A 73 -0.04 -11.82 8.01
C PHE A 73 -1.33 -12.55 7.67
N ASP A 74 -2.46 -11.98 8.09
CA ASP A 74 -3.79 -12.46 7.67
C ASP A 74 -4.07 -12.04 6.23
N TYR A 75 -3.60 -10.84 5.86
CA TYR A 75 -3.73 -10.27 4.52
C TYR A 75 -2.41 -9.69 4.02
N VAL A 76 -2.10 -9.97 2.76
CA VAL A 76 -1.06 -9.25 2.00
C VAL A 76 -1.76 -8.47 0.90
N ILE A 77 -1.73 -7.16 1.00
CA ILE A 77 -2.45 -6.24 0.11
C ILE A 77 -1.46 -5.49 -0.76
N THR A 78 -1.48 -5.76 -2.07
CA THR A 78 -0.64 -5.04 -3.02
C THR A 78 -1.42 -3.91 -3.66
N LEU A 79 -0.90 -2.68 -3.55
CA LEU A 79 -1.41 -1.52 -4.27
C LEU A 79 -0.79 -1.46 -5.66
N LEU A 80 -1.64 -1.50 -6.66
CA LEU A 80 -1.29 -1.43 -8.06
C LEU A 80 -1.89 -0.14 -8.64
N GLY A 81 -1.16 0.52 -9.53
CA GLY A 81 -1.70 1.61 -10.34
C GLY A 81 -2.58 1.06 -11.46
N ASP A 82 -2.42 1.60 -12.66
CA ASP A 82 -3.17 1.15 -13.83
C ASP A 82 -2.71 -0.22 -14.34
N ALA A 83 -3.60 -0.89 -15.08
CA ALA A 83 -3.43 -2.23 -15.66
C ALA A 83 -2.24 -2.39 -16.66
N GLY A 84 -1.37 -1.38 -16.79
CA GLY A 84 -0.17 -1.36 -17.63
C GLY A 84 1.15 -1.17 -16.86
N GLU A 85 1.13 -1.17 -15.52
CA GLU A 85 2.32 -0.99 -14.70
C GLU A 85 3.28 -2.22 -14.74
N LYS A 86 4.59 -1.95 -14.82
CA LYS A 86 5.67 -2.92 -15.08
C LYS A 86 5.88 -3.83 -13.86
N CYS A 87 5.34 -5.05 -13.91
CA CYS A 87 5.49 -6.06 -12.85
C CYS A 87 6.97 -6.46 -12.65
N LEU A 88 7.59 -6.06 -11.53
CA LEU A 88 8.99 -6.40 -11.20
C LEU A 88 9.14 -7.67 -10.34
N LEU A 89 8.05 -8.40 -10.10
CA LEU A 89 8.11 -9.67 -9.36
C LEU A 89 8.94 -10.68 -10.16
N HIS A 90 10.11 -11.03 -9.60
CA HIS A 90 11.04 -12.06 -10.08
C HIS A 90 11.75 -11.81 -11.43
N GLY A 91 12.33 -10.63 -11.63
CA GLY A 91 13.29 -10.43 -12.73
C GLY A 91 12.70 -10.53 -14.14
N ALA A 92 11.37 -10.46 -14.27
CA ALA A 92 10.69 -10.47 -15.56
C ALA A 92 10.91 -9.12 -16.27
N THR A 93 11.75 -9.12 -17.30
CA THR A 93 11.97 -8.03 -18.25
C THR A 93 10.82 -7.91 -19.27
N SER A 94 9.56 -8.07 -18.86
CA SER A 94 8.43 -7.91 -19.78
C SER A 94 7.20 -7.29 -19.14
N TYR A 95 6.61 -6.36 -19.90
CA TYR A 95 5.35 -5.67 -19.60
C TYR A 95 4.23 -6.69 -19.35
N CYS A 96 3.85 -6.90 -18.09
CA CYS A 96 2.60 -7.59 -17.79
C CYS A 96 1.45 -6.58 -17.94
N GLY A 97 0.92 -6.43 -19.16
CA GLY A 97 -0.30 -5.64 -19.43
C GLY A 97 -1.57 -6.27 -18.84
N ARG A 98 -1.45 -7.00 -17.74
CA ARG A 98 -2.51 -7.77 -17.07
C ARG A 98 -2.18 -8.04 -15.60
N CYS A 99 -1.61 -7.07 -14.90
CA CYS A 99 -1.51 -7.11 -13.43
C CYS A 99 -2.92 -7.04 -12.82
N ASN A 100 -3.56 -8.20 -12.67
CA ASN A 100 -4.84 -8.35 -11.99
C ASN A 100 -4.74 -9.48 -10.95
N ALA A 101 -5.84 -9.69 -10.20
CA ALA A 101 -5.91 -10.69 -9.13
C ALA A 101 -5.66 -12.16 -9.56
N VAL A 102 -5.52 -12.43 -10.86
CA VAL A 102 -5.31 -13.76 -11.45
C VAL A 102 -3.84 -13.98 -11.85
N CYS A 103 -2.94 -13.01 -11.63
CA CYS A 103 -1.54 -13.15 -12.02
C CYS A 103 -0.83 -14.27 -11.22
N PRO A 104 -0.31 -15.31 -11.87
CA PRO A 104 0.40 -16.41 -11.19
C PRO A 104 1.64 -15.94 -10.42
N HIS A 105 2.28 -14.85 -10.86
CA HIS A 105 3.45 -14.26 -10.20
C HIS A 105 3.12 -13.49 -8.93
N LEU A 106 1.87 -13.02 -8.79
CA LEU A 106 1.41 -12.40 -7.56
C LEU A 106 1.01 -13.45 -6.51
N GLN A 107 1.09 -14.76 -6.80
CA GLN A 107 0.62 -15.84 -5.93
C GLN A 107 1.73 -16.53 -5.11
N GLN A 108 3.00 -16.11 -5.18
CA GLN A 108 4.09 -16.67 -4.37
C GLN A 108 4.88 -15.58 -3.64
N THR A 109 4.61 -15.40 -2.33
CA THR A 109 5.50 -14.70 -1.39
C THR A 109 5.40 -15.40 -0.03
N SER A 110 6.46 -15.25 0.76
CA SER A 110 6.81 -16.03 1.95
C SER A 110 5.96 -15.71 3.19
N HIS A 111 5.17 -14.64 3.17
CA HIS A 111 4.60 -13.99 4.36
C HIS A 111 3.23 -14.55 4.82
N GLY A 112 2.73 -15.61 4.16
CA GLY A 112 1.41 -16.20 4.44
C GLY A 112 0.24 -15.25 4.11
N GLY A 113 -1.00 -15.67 4.45
CA GLY A 113 -2.19 -14.82 4.38
C GLY A 113 -2.95 -14.80 3.05
N ARG A 114 -4.18 -14.25 3.09
CA ARG A 114 -5.03 -14.06 1.90
C ARG A 114 -4.55 -12.85 1.10
N ARG A 115 -4.30 -13.03 -0.19
CA ARG A 115 -3.87 -11.95 -1.06
C ARG A 115 -5.03 -11.12 -1.61
N VAL A 116 -4.83 -9.81 -1.61
CA VAL A 116 -5.76 -8.82 -2.12
C VAL A 116 -5.00 -7.81 -2.94
N TYR A 117 -5.58 -7.38 -4.05
CA TYR A 117 -4.98 -6.39 -4.94
C TYR A 117 -5.91 -5.20 -5.00
N LEU A 118 -5.40 -4.03 -4.61
CA LEU A 118 -6.12 -2.77 -4.72
C LEU A 118 -5.60 -2.05 -5.96
N THR A 119 -6.46 -1.93 -6.97
CA THR A 119 -6.12 -1.31 -8.26
C THR A 119 -6.82 0.03 -8.41
N GLY A 120 -6.26 0.93 -9.22
CA GLY A 120 -6.92 2.17 -9.62
C GLY A 120 -6.52 3.40 -8.82
N VAL A 121 -5.58 3.27 -7.87
CA VAL A 121 -4.97 4.42 -7.19
C VAL A 121 -3.68 4.79 -7.93
N LEU A 122 -3.71 5.95 -8.58
CA LEU A 122 -2.53 6.50 -9.24
C LEU A 122 -1.45 6.80 -8.21
N ASP A 123 -0.20 6.49 -8.54
CA ASP A 123 0.95 6.81 -7.69
C ASP A 123 1.19 8.33 -7.68
N PRO A 124 0.94 9.02 -6.56
CA PRO A 124 1.05 10.47 -6.50
C PRO A 124 2.52 10.94 -6.56
N SER A 125 3.49 10.05 -6.30
CA SER A 125 4.91 10.39 -6.36
C SER A 125 5.40 10.70 -7.78
N ARG A 126 4.65 10.25 -8.79
CA ARG A 126 4.90 10.48 -10.22
C ARG A 126 4.15 11.67 -10.80
N SER A 127 3.35 12.37 -9.99
CA SER A 127 2.61 13.55 -10.44
C SER A 127 3.55 14.66 -10.88
N LEU A 128 3.22 15.27 -12.02
CA LEU A 128 3.93 16.41 -12.60
C LEU A 128 3.05 17.66 -12.48
N GLY A 129 3.66 18.82 -12.23
CA GLY A 129 2.95 20.09 -12.10
C GLY A 129 3.58 20.97 -11.04
N SER A 130 2.82 21.98 -10.64
CA SER A 130 3.11 22.83 -9.48
C SER A 130 3.04 22.03 -8.17
N ASP A 131 3.65 22.57 -7.11
CA ASP A 131 3.61 21.97 -5.77
C ASP A 131 2.17 21.73 -5.27
N ASP A 132 1.24 22.61 -5.63
CA ASP A 132 -0.17 22.48 -5.26
C ASP A 132 -0.89 21.38 -6.04
N GLU A 133 -0.61 21.25 -7.35
CA GLU A 133 -1.15 20.14 -8.16
C GLU A 133 -0.61 18.78 -7.68
N ILE A 134 0.67 18.72 -7.33
CA ILE A 134 1.27 17.50 -6.75
C ILE A 134 0.62 17.21 -5.39
N ARG A 135 0.50 18.21 -4.50
CA ARG A 135 -0.13 18.02 -3.19
C ARG A 135 -1.58 17.54 -3.32
N GLU A 136 -2.32 18.06 -4.29
CA GLU A 136 -3.68 17.62 -4.56
C GLU A 136 -3.73 16.15 -5.03
N ALA A 137 -2.77 15.71 -5.84
CA ALA A 137 -2.67 14.30 -6.22
C ALA A 137 -2.42 13.39 -5.00
N TYR A 138 -1.57 13.80 -4.05
CA TYR A 138 -1.36 13.07 -2.80
C TYR A 138 -2.63 13.01 -1.94
N ARG A 139 -3.39 14.11 -1.83
CA ARG A 139 -4.67 14.13 -1.11
C ARG A 139 -5.70 13.21 -1.74
N LYS A 140 -5.81 13.26 -3.08
CA LYS A 140 -6.70 12.37 -3.83
C LYS A 140 -6.37 10.91 -3.59
N ALA A 141 -5.09 10.52 -3.71
CA ALA A 141 -4.64 9.16 -3.44
C ALA A 141 -4.92 8.74 -1.99
N ARG A 142 -4.69 9.63 -1.01
CA ARG A 142 -4.98 9.41 0.41
C ARG A 142 -6.45 9.10 0.64
N ASP A 143 -7.34 9.90 0.08
CA ASP A 143 -8.76 9.79 0.31
C ASP A 143 -9.33 8.55 -0.40
N GLU A 144 -8.87 8.24 -1.62
CA GLU A 144 -9.22 7.02 -2.34
C GLU A 144 -8.76 5.75 -1.58
N ILE A 145 -7.50 5.70 -1.14
CA ILE A 145 -6.99 4.57 -0.36
C ILE A 145 -7.79 4.40 0.93
N LYS A 146 -8.03 5.49 1.66
CA LYS A 146 -8.80 5.47 2.90
C LYS A 146 -10.18 4.85 2.68
N ASP A 147 -10.92 5.33 1.69
CA ASP A 147 -12.28 4.87 1.43
C ASP A 147 -12.32 3.39 1.03
N VAL A 148 -11.37 2.96 0.19
CA VAL A 148 -11.21 1.55 -0.20
C VAL A 148 -10.90 0.68 1.02
N LEU A 149 -9.96 1.06 1.87
CA LEU A 149 -9.58 0.29 3.06
C LEU A 149 -10.74 0.19 4.07
N VAL A 150 -11.40 1.31 4.35
CA VAL A 150 -12.54 1.34 5.30
C VAL A 150 -13.67 0.45 4.78
N ARG A 151 -13.96 0.48 3.48
CA ARG A 151 -14.96 -0.39 2.87
C ARG A 151 -14.54 -1.86 2.94
N PHE A 152 -13.32 -2.18 2.51
CA PHE A 152 -12.79 -3.54 2.49
C PHE A 152 -12.84 -4.19 3.89
N PHE A 153 -12.32 -3.52 4.91
CA PHE A 153 -12.29 -4.08 6.27
C PHE A 153 -13.65 -4.05 6.97
N ARG A 154 -14.60 -3.23 6.52
CA ARG A 154 -16.01 -3.34 6.96
C ARG A 154 -16.63 -4.65 6.47
N GLU A 155 -16.42 -5.00 5.21
CA GLU A 155 -16.94 -6.22 4.60
C GLU A 155 -16.27 -7.48 5.18
N VAL A 156 -14.94 -7.47 5.35
CA VAL A 156 -14.19 -8.57 6.00
C VAL A 156 -14.65 -8.85 7.43
N SER A 157 -15.16 -7.84 8.15
CA SER A 157 -15.66 -8.01 9.52
C SER A 157 -16.98 -8.79 9.59
N LEU A 158 -17.72 -8.92 8.48
CA LEU A 158 -18.99 -9.64 8.41
C LEU A 158 -18.81 -11.15 8.18
N ASP A 159 -17.62 -11.58 7.74
CA ASP A 159 -17.31 -12.98 7.41
C ASP A 159 -16.62 -13.74 8.56
N LYS A 160 -16.45 -13.11 9.73
CA LYS A 160 -15.91 -13.79 10.91
C LYS A 160 -17.08 -14.42 11.70
N PRO A 161 -17.14 -15.77 11.82
CA PRO A 161 -18.22 -16.43 12.56
C PRO A 161 -18.23 -16.07 14.05
#